data_AF-A6Q4E0-F1
#
_entry.id   AF-A6Q4E0-F1
#
_cell.length_a   1.000
_cell.length_b   1.000
_cell.length_c   1.000
_cell.angle_alpha   90.00
_cell.angle_beta   90.00
_cell.angle_gamma   90.00
#
_symmetry.space_group_name_H-M   'P 1'
#
loop_
_entity.id
_entity.type
_entity.pdbx_description
1 polymer ?
#
loop_
_entity_poly.entity_id
_entity_poly.type
_entity_poly.pdbx_seq_one_letter_code
_entity_poly.pdbx_strand_id
1 'polypeptide(L)'
;MNRVWLIIASACALFASQFAPNSACKECHPLIYKEYQTSQHANATIFKDPIHAAVWKKNPLHKKGAYKCAKCHTPAANNFKQLVQPNGIGPDPKNPTQNDAVACAYCHRIKGIKEGLKTNHNIISKTPKKYFGTRKDHIKSPFHEIDTSNKTFLQGNVCMGCHSHKRNKFGLNVCSTNPHREIENANCVSCHMPKVPGSVSTMKERQMHTFHGFPGAHVHTKMLAQYVDIEFLPHLKGFEVAINSKLPHDFLLHPARVAFAKTVVKRDGKTVFQKTQILVRILGSDGKPTPPWLAKEVVKDTMLKANEKRVFKYGFALKKGDKVIVALGYRLVKPPLAKKLGIKAPEATKPIIFKKEVFTVK
;
A
#
# COMPACT_ATOMS: atom_id res chain seq x y z
N MET A 1 -8.56 -51.84 45.50
CA MET A 1 -7.70 -51.74 44.29
C MET A 1 -8.51 -51.13 43.15
N ASN A 2 -7.86 -50.22 42.41
CA ASN A 2 -8.21 -49.69 41.08
C ASN A 2 -9.39 -48.72 40.93
N ARG A 3 -9.12 -47.43 41.19
CA ARG A 3 -9.83 -46.31 40.53
C ARG A 3 -9.25 -46.12 39.12
N VAL A 4 -10.03 -46.44 38.10
CA VAL A 4 -9.70 -46.16 36.69
C VAL A 4 -10.05 -44.70 36.40
N TRP A 5 -9.03 -43.87 36.22
CA TRP A 5 -9.19 -42.51 35.68
C TRP A 5 -9.29 -42.61 34.16
N LEU A 6 -10.49 -42.41 33.61
CA LEU A 6 -10.70 -42.17 32.19
C LEU A 6 -10.23 -40.74 31.86
N ILE A 7 -9.01 -40.62 31.35
CA ILE A 7 -8.51 -39.39 30.73
C ILE A 7 -9.27 -39.23 29.41
N ILE A 8 -10.28 -38.36 29.41
CA ILE A 8 -10.89 -37.86 28.18
C ILE A 8 -9.85 -36.96 27.51
N ALA A 9 -9.07 -37.54 26.59
CA ALA A 9 -8.28 -36.78 25.65
C ALA A 9 -9.25 -36.03 24.73
N SER A 10 -9.55 -34.77 25.06
CA SER A 10 -10.18 -33.83 24.14
C SER A 10 -9.28 -33.71 22.90
N ALA A 11 -9.63 -34.46 21.86
CA ALA A 11 -9.12 -34.29 20.52
C ALA A 11 -9.62 -32.93 20.02
N CYS A 12 -8.90 -31.88 20.39
CA CYS A 12 -9.01 -30.58 19.77
C CYS A 12 -8.51 -30.78 18.34
N ALA A 13 -9.43 -31.04 17.41
CA ALA A 13 -9.16 -31.06 15.99
C ALA A 13 -8.73 -29.64 15.59
N LEU A 14 -7.44 -29.34 15.78
CA LEU A 14 -6.77 -28.22 15.18
C LEU A 14 -6.84 -28.46 13.68
N PHE A 15 -7.87 -27.91 13.04
CA PHE A 15 -7.82 -27.61 11.62
C PHE A 15 -6.60 -26.71 11.44
N ALA A 16 -5.45 -27.32 11.13
CA ALA A 16 -4.23 -26.61 10.87
C ALA A 16 -4.55 -25.56 9.80
N SER A 17 -4.51 -24.29 10.19
CA SER A 17 -4.67 -23.20 9.25
C SER A 17 -3.67 -23.40 8.12
N GLN A 18 -4.12 -23.26 6.88
CA GLN A 18 -3.27 -23.49 5.70
C GLN A 18 -1.97 -22.65 5.77
N PHE A 19 -1.98 -21.53 6.50
CA PHE A 19 -0.85 -20.66 6.76
C PHE A 19 -0.50 -20.64 8.25
N ALA A 20 0.80 -20.62 8.57
CA ALA A 20 1.25 -20.38 9.93
C ALA A 20 0.88 -18.94 10.37
N PRO A 21 0.51 -18.73 11.65
CA PRO A 21 0.20 -17.40 12.15
C PRO A 21 1.45 -16.53 12.21
N ASN A 22 1.28 -15.20 12.13
CA ASN A 22 2.41 -14.27 12.19
C ASN A 22 3.18 -14.36 13.52
N SER A 23 2.51 -14.75 14.61
CA SER A 23 3.13 -14.97 15.93
C SER A 23 4.20 -16.06 15.91
N ALA A 24 4.01 -17.14 15.14
CA ALA A 24 5.03 -18.19 15.00
C ALA A 24 6.28 -17.65 14.30
N CYS A 25 6.13 -16.73 13.35
CA CYS A 25 7.28 -16.10 12.68
C CYS A 25 8.05 -15.16 13.62
N LYS A 26 7.36 -14.50 14.56
CA LYS A 26 7.94 -13.51 15.49
C LYS A 26 9.04 -14.11 16.36
N GLU A 27 8.92 -15.38 16.75
CA GLU A 27 9.86 -16.06 17.65
C GLU A 27 11.30 -16.02 17.11
N CYS A 28 11.47 -16.26 15.81
CA CYS A 28 12.78 -16.22 15.16
C CYS A 28 13.06 -14.93 14.40
N HIS A 29 12.02 -14.17 14.02
CA HIS A 29 12.11 -12.94 13.21
C HIS A 29 11.50 -11.71 13.92
N PRO A 30 11.89 -11.38 15.16
CA PRO A 30 11.22 -10.35 15.95
C PRO A 30 11.37 -8.94 15.35
N LEU A 31 12.53 -8.63 14.74
CA LEU A 31 12.77 -7.34 14.08
C LEU A 31 11.83 -7.16 12.88
N ILE A 32 11.82 -8.12 11.95
CA ILE A 32 10.94 -8.09 10.77
C ILE A 32 9.46 -8.06 11.18
N TYR A 33 9.07 -8.83 12.21
CA TYR A 33 7.71 -8.79 12.72
C TYR A 33 7.35 -7.38 13.20
N LYS A 34 8.23 -6.72 13.96
CA LYS A 34 7.99 -5.34 14.44
C LYS A 34 7.83 -4.36 13.27
N GLU A 35 8.67 -4.46 12.24
CA GLU A 35 8.55 -3.64 11.03
C GLU A 35 7.24 -3.87 10.31
N TYR A 36 6.87 -5.14 10.08
CA TYR A 36 5.61 -5.54 9.47
C TYR A 36 4.41 -4.93 10.18
N GLN A 37 4.38 -4.94 11.52
CA GLN A 37 3.29 -4.36 12.29
C GLN A 37 3.11 -2.84 12.08
N THR A 38 4.17 -2.12 11.68
CA THR A 38 4.06 -0.69 11.31
C THR A 38 3.48 -0.48 9.91
N SER A 39 3.41 -1.51 9.09
CA SER A 39 3.00 -1.42 7.68
C SER A 39 1.48 -1.39 7.51
N GLN A 40 1.04 -0.95 6.32
CA GLN A 40 -0.36 -1.12 5.93
C GLN A 40 -0.74 -2.54 5.56
N HIS A 41 0.22 -3.45 5.35
CA HIS A 41 -0.07 -4.86 5.15
C HIS A 41 -0.60 -5.51 6.44
N ALA A 42 -0.02 -5.17 7.60
CA ALA A 42 -0.51 -5.62 8.92
C ALA A 42 -1.85 -4.99 9.32
N ASN A 43 -2.16 -3.81 8.75
CA ASN A 43 -3.35 -3.02 9.06
C ASN A 43 -4.39 -3.04 7.94
N ALA A 44 -4.26 -3.93 6.94
CA ALA A 44 -5.09 -3.92 5.73
C ALA A 44 -6.56 -4.28 5.98
N THR A 45 -6.92 -4.83 7.14
CA THR A 45 -8.28 -5.32 7.40
C THR A 45 -9.26 -4.18 7.64
N ILE A 46 -10.56 -4.44 7.48
CA ILE A 46 -11.60 -3.46 7.87
C ILE A 46 -11.66 -3.23 9.39
N PHE A 47 -10.98 -4.06 10.18
CA PHE A 47 -10.95 -3.92 11.64
C PHE A 47 -9.85 -2.95 12.09
N LYS A 48 -8.82 -2.75 11.26
CA LYS A 48 -7.64 -1.94 11.56
C LYS A 48 -7.55 -0.67 10.72
N ASP A 49 -8.08 -0.67 9.49
CA ASP A 49 -8.12 0.51 8.62
C ASP A 49 -9.53 1.15 8.59
N PRO A 50 -9.74 2.32 9.22
CA PRO A 50 -11.03 2.99 9.23
C PRO A 50 -11.47 3.49 7.84
N ILE A 51 -10.53 3.76 6.92
CA ILE A 51 -10.84 4.16 5.55
C ILE A 51 -11.44 2.97 4.80
N HIS A 52 -10.78 1.81 4.88
CA HIS A 52 -11.26 0.59 4.26
C HIS A 52 -12.60 0.14 4.86
N ALA A 53 -12.75 0.21 6.19
CA ALA A 53 -14.01 -0.07 6.88
C ALA A 53 -15.17 0.79 6.34
N ALA A 54 -14.94 2.09 6.17
CA ALA A 54 -15.95 3.01 5.67
C ALA A 54 -16.32 2.73 4.20
N VAL A 55 -15.34 2.39 3.37
CA VAL A 55 -15.57 1.98 1.97
C VAL A 55 -16.37 0.68 1.92
N TRP A 56 -16.00 -0.31 2.74
CA TRP A 56 -16.72 -1.60 2.83
C TRP A 56 -18.17 -1.40 3.24
N LYS A 57 -18.46 -0.62 4.29
CA LYS A 57 -19.82 -0.35 4.78
C LYS A 57 -20.76 0.21 3.70
N LYS A 58 -20.22 1.00 2.75
CA LYS A 58 -20.98 1.58 1.63
C LYS A 58 -20.99 0.70 0.37
N ASN A 59 -20.20 -0.35 0.32
CA ASN A 59 -20.09 -1.21 -0.85
C ASN A 59 -21.31 -2.14 -0.97
N PRO A 60 -21.89 -2.35 -2.17
CA PRO A 60 -23.01 -3.27 -2.36
C PRO A 60 -22.74 -4.71 -1.89
N LEU A 61 -21.47 -5.14 -1.89
CA LEU A 61 -21.07 -6.46 -1.41
C LEU A 61 -21.27 -6.66 0.10
N HIS A 62 -21.28 -5.59 0.88
CA HIS A 62 -21.50 -5.66 2.32
C HIS A 62 -22.86 -6.26 2.68
N LYS A 63 -23.92 -5.80 2.00
CA LYS A 63 -25.27 -6.35 2.18
C LYS A 63 -25.39 -7.81 1.73
N LYS A 64 -24.46 -8.30 0.91
CA LYS A 64 -24.46 -9.67 0.36
C LYS A 64 -23.55 -10.63 1.14
N GLY A 65 -22.93 -10.18 2.24
CA GLY A 65 -21.96 -10.97 3.00
C GLY A 65 -20.71 -11.38 2.20
N ALA A 66 -20.50 -10.84 1.00
CA ALA A 66 -19.47 -11.33 0.07
C ALA A 66 -18.22 -10.44 0.11
N TYR A 67 -17.32 -10.68 1.06
CA TYR A 67 -16.10 -9.90 1.26
C TYR A 67 -14.99 -10.25 0.26
N LYS A 68 -15.23 -9.97 -1.02
CA LYS A 68 -14.26 -10.17 -2.12
C LYS A 68 -12.97 -9.35 -1.95
N CYS A 69 -12.98 -8.35 -1.07
CA CYS A 69 -11.80 -7.58 -0.68
C CYS A 69 -10.74 -8.47 0.03
N ALA A 70 -11.15 -9.59 0.64
CA ALA A 70 -10.24 -10.54 1.31
C ALA A 70 -9.09 -10.99 0.41
N LYS A 71 -9.29 -11.06 -0.92
CA LYS A 71 -8.26 -11.44 -1.90
C LYS A 71 -6.95 -10.66 -1.73
N CYS A 72 -7.03 -9.40 -1.30
CA CYS A 72 -5.86 -8.57 -1.05
C CYS A 72 -5.71 -8.14 0.41
N HIS A 73 -6.81 -8.07 1.18
CA HIS A 73 -6.79 -7.48 2.53
C HIS A 73 -6.72 -8.50 3.68
N THR A 74 -7.12 -9.76 3.44
CA THR A 74 -7.05 -10.86 4.44
C THR A 74 -6.83 -12.21 3.73
N PRO A 75 -5.84 -12.34 2.83
CA PRO A 75 -5.75 -13.49 1.93
C PRO A 75 -5.31 -14.80 2.61
N ALA A 76 -4.77 -14.71 3.83
CA ALA A 76 -4.35 -15.86 4.62
C ALA A 76 -5.46 -16.47 5.49
N ALA A 77 -6.67 -15.92 5.45
CA ALA A 77 -7.77 -16.36 6.29
C ALA A 77 -8.08 -17.85 6.09
N ASN A 78 -8.23 -18.61 7.18
CA ASN A 78 -8.55 -20.04 7.12
C ASN A 78 -9.90 -20.33 6.44
N ASN A 79 -10.84 -19.37 6.50
CA ASN A 79 -12.14 -19.39 5.87
C ASN A 79 -12.21 -18.54 4.59
N PHE A 80 -11.07 -18.31 3.92
CA PHE A 80 -10.97 -17.46 2.72
C PHE A 80 -12.03 -17.76 1.65
N LYS A 81 -12.26 -19.04 1.32
CA LYS A 81 -13.26 -19.44 0.31
C LYS A 81 -14.67 -18.94 0.67
N GLN A 82 -15.06 -19.11 1.93
CA GLN A 82 -16.35 -18.67 2.44
C GLN A 82 -16.46 -17.14 2.51
N LEU A 83 -15.37 -16.43 2.77
CA LEU A 83 -15.35 -14.96 2.79
C LEU A 83 -15.62 -14.34 1.42
N VAL A 84 -15.12 -14.95 0.34
CA VAL A 84 -15.16 -14.35 -1.01
C VAL A 84 -16.34 -14.80 -1.87
N GLN A 85 -17.01 -15.89 -1.50
CA GLN A 85 -18.14 -16.43 -2.26
C GLN A 85 -19.38 -15.52 -2.18
N PRO A 86 -20.25 -15.53 -3.21
CA PRO A 86 -21.57 -14.89 -3.11
C PRO A 86 -22.38 -15.50 -1.96
N ASN A 87 -23.10 -14.67 -1.19
CA ASN A 87 -23.84 -15.10 0.00
C ASN A 87 -22.96 -15.90 0.99
N GLY A 88 -21.69 -15.52 1.04
CA GLY A 88 -20.71 -16.08 1.95
C GLY A 88 -20.84 -15.52 3.36
N ILE A 89 -19.75 -15.63 4.12
CA ILE A 89 -19.67 -15.07 5.46
C ILE A 89 -19.04 -13.68 5.43
N GLY A 90 -19.56 -12.78 6.26
CA GLY A 90 -18.92 -11.50 6.52
C GLY A 90 -17.56 -11.68 7.22
N PRO A 91 -16.72 -10.63 7.24
CA PRO A 91 -15.50 -10.63 8.02
C PRO A 91 -15.81 -10.75 9.52
N ASP A 92 -15.00 -11.51 10.25
CA ASP A 92 -15.13 -11.73 11.68
C ASP A 92 -13.88 -11.22 12.42
N PRO A 93 -13.98 -10.18 13.28
CA PRO A 93 -12.86 -9.65 14.04
C PRO A 93 -12.34 -10.63 15.10
N LYS A 94 -13.07 -11.68 15.46
CA LYS A 94 -12.61 -12.72 16.39
C LYS A 94 -11.75 -13.79 15.72
N ASN A 95 -11.74 -13.85 14.38
CA ASN A 95 -10.91 -14.81 13.67
C ASN A 95 -9.45 -14.32 13.61
N PRO A 96 -8.49 -15.02 14.25
CA PRO A 96 -7.10 -14.56 14.30
C PRO A 96 -6.44 -14.55 12.90
N THR A 97 -6.78 -15.50 12.03
CA THR A 97 -6.21 -15.58 10.67
C THR A 97 -6.68 -14.45 9.76
N GLN A 98 -7.84 -13.85 10.05
CA GLN A 98 -8.28 -12.61 9.38
C GLN A 98 -7.51 -11.40 9.92
N ASN A 99 -7.24 -11.36 11.22
CA ASN A 99 -6.48 -10.27 11.86
C ASN A 99 -5.00 -10.23 11.48
N ASP A 100 -4.44 -11.36 11.05
CA ASP A 100 -3.10 -11.43 10.48
C ASP A 100 -2.96 -10.70 9.13
N ALA A 101 -4.10 -10.28 8.54
CA ALA A 101 -4.18 -9.46 7.33
C ALA A 101 -3.40 -10.10 6.17
N VAL A 102 -2.41 -9.40 5.61
CA VAL A 102 -1.52 -9.93 4.57
C VAL A 102 -0.34 -10.67 5.24
N ALA A 103 -0.65 -11.85 5.80
CA ALA A 103 0.26 -12.61 6.66
C ALA A 103 1.62 -12.94 6.04
N CYS A 104 2.66 -13.07 6.87
CA CYS A 104 4.02 -13.46 6.49
C CYS A 104 4.00 -14.73 5.63
N ALA A 105 3.31 -15.76 6.13
CA ALA A 105 3.22 -17.05 5.48
C ALA A 105 2.47 -17.02 4.14
N TYR A 106 1.61 -16.02 3.90
CA TYR A 106 0.96 -15.85 2.61
C TYR A 106 1.95 -15.33 1.58
N CYS A 107 2.61 -14.20 1.85
CA CYS A 107 3.56 -13.58 0.93
C CYS A 107 4.72 -14.52 0.59
N HIS A 108 5.31 -15.15 1.61
CA HIS A 108 6.44 -16.06 1.44
C HIS A 108 6.07 -17.41 0.82
N ARG A 109 4.81 -17.65 0.44
CA ARG A 109 4.38 -18.87 -0.28
C ARG A 109 3.83 -18.58 -1.67
N ILE A 110 3.88 -17.34 -2.16
CA ILE A 110 3.50 -17.02 -3.53
C ILE A 110 4.54 -17.61 -4.47
N LYS A 111 4.16 -18.65 -5.22
CA LYS A 111 5.04 -19.32 -6.18
C LYS A 111 4.92 -18.79 -7.61
N GLY A 112 3.86 -18.03 -7.88
CA GLY A 112 3.54 -17.56 -9.22
C GLY A 112 2.36 -16.59 -9.20
N ILE A 113 2.15 -15.89 -10.32
CA ILE A 113 1.03 -14.97 -10.53
C ILE A 113 0.26 -15.46 -11.74
N LYS A 114 -1.05 -15.64 -11.59
CA LYS A 114 -1.97 -15.87 -12.71
C LYS A 114 -2.61 -14.55 -13.09
N GLU A 115 -2.53 -14.18 -14.35
CA GLU A 115 -3.20 -12.99 -14.85
C GLU A 115 -4.73 -13.11 -14.77
N GLY A 116 -5.38 -12.00 -14.49
CA GLY A 116 -6.83 -11.93 -14.46
C GLY A 116 -7.34 -10.62 -15.02
N LEU A 117 -8.51 -10.66 -15.67
CA LEU A 117 -9.10 -9.48 -16.29
C LEU A 117 -9.36 -8.37 -15.26
N LYS A 118 -9.93 -8.72 -14.10
CA LYS A 118 -10.28 -7.73 -13.06
C LYS A 118 -9.14 -7.42 -12.10
N THR A 119 -8.39 -8.44 -11.71
CA THR A 119 -7.22 -8.38 -10.83
C THR A 119 -6.39 -9.64 -11.09
N ASN A 120 -5.07 -9.57 -10.95
CA ASN A 120 -4.22 -10.77 -10.97
C ASN A 120 -4.47 -11.65 -9.73
N HIS A 121 -4.03 -12.90 -9.78
CA HIS A 121 -4.23 -13.90 -8.72
C HIS A 121 -2.90 -14.49 -8.28
N ASN A 122 -2.63 -14.45 -6.98
CA ASN A 122 -1.48 -15.16 -6.41
C ASN A 122 -1.71 -16.68 -6.48
N ILE A 123 -0.72 -17.40 -6.99
CA ILE A 123 -0.66 -18.86 -6.93
C ILE A 123 0.19 -19.21 -5.72
N ILE A 124 -0.42 -19.86 -4.73
CA ILE A 124 0.25 -20.23 -3.49
C ILE A 124 0.84 -21.65 -3.60
N SER A 125 2.05 -21.83 -3.08
CA SER A 125 2.65 -23.14 -2.89
C SER A 125 1.81 -23.97 -1.93
N LYS A 126 1.46 -25.20 -2.32
CA LYS A 126 0.69 -26.11 -1.45
C LYS A 126 1.55 -26.78 -0.39
N THR A 127 2.87 -26.84 -0.59
CA THR A 127 3.81 -27.44 0.37
C THR A 127 3.78 -26.66 1.68
N PRO A 128 3.36 -27.27 2.79
CA PRO A 128 3.38 -26.64 4.10
C PRO A 128 4.83 -26.35 4.52
N LYS A 129 5.06 -25.27 5.28
CA LYS A 129 6.38 -24.91 5.86
C LYS A 129 7.54 -24.83 4.85
N LYS A 130 7.25 -24.63 3.56
CA LYS A 130 8.24 -24.27 2.54
C LYS A 130 8.02 -22.82 2.13
N TYR A 131 8.98 -21.96 2.45
CA TYR A 131 8.89 -20.52 2.23
C TYR A 131 9.96 -20.04 1.26
N PHE A 132 9.56 -19.13 0.37
CA PHE A 132 10.47 -18.48 -0.56
C PHE A 132 11.26 -17.37 0.12
N GLY A 133 12.54 -17.29 -0.21
CA GLY A 133 13.47 -16.27 0.26
C GLY A 133 14.42 -15.86 -0.86
N THR A 134 15.09 -14.72 -0.71
CA THR A 134 16.07 -14.23 -1.70
C THR A 134 17.52 -14.53 -1.34
N ARG A 135 17.79 -15.01 -0.11
CA ARG A 135 19.16 -15.17 0.41
C ARG A 135 19.63 -16.61 0.28
N LYS A 136 20.56 -16.88 -0.63
CA LYS A 136 21.18 -18.20 -0.82
C LYS A 136 22.01 -18.65 0.38
N ASP A 137 22.77 -17.75 1.00
CA ASP A 137 23.44 -18.01 2.28
C ASP A 137 22.44 -17.92 3.44
N HIS A 138 21.69 -18.99 3.65
CA HIS A 138 20.76 -19.16 4.76
C HIS A 138 21.17 -20.36 5.62
N ILE A 139 20.77 -20.33 6.90
CA ILE A 139 20.91 -21.47 7.80
C ILE A 139 19.89 -22.55 7.44
N LYS A 140 20.06 -23.76 7.99
CA LYS A 140 18.98 -24.75 8.08
C LYS A 140 18.02 -24.31 9.20
N SER A 141 16.81 -23.89 8.85
CA SER A 141 15.82 -23.44 9.83
C SER A 141 15.15 -24.65 10.51
N PRO A 142 14.93 -24.61 11.84
CA PRO A 142 14.27 -25.68 12.58
C PRO A 142 12.75 -25.73 12.34
N PHE A 143 12.16 -24.63 11.83
CA PHE A 143 10.71 -24.52 11.66
C PHE A 143 10.26 -24.74 10.21
N HIS A 144 11.06 -24.32 9.23
CA HIS A 144 10.64 -24.27 7.84
C HIS A 144 11.78 -24.45 6.84
N GLU A 145 11.46 -24.99 5.66
CA GLU A 145 12.36 -25.00 4.51
C GLU A 145 12.45 -23.59 3.91
N ILE A 146 13.65 -23.23 3.42
CA ILE A 146 13.93 -21.99 2.71
C ILE A 146 14.22 -22.33 1.26
N ASP A 147 13.40 -21.83 0.35
CA ASP A 147 13.55 -22.03 -1.09
C ASP A 147 13.95 -20.70 -1.75
N THR A 148 15.11 -20.71 -2.39
CA THR A 148 15.67 -19.53 -3.08
C THR A 148 15.65 -19.66 -4.61
N SER A 149 14.94 -20.66 -5.14
CA SER A 149 14.89 -20.98 -6.57
C SER A 149 13.74 -20.30 -7.32
N ASN A 150 12.73 -19.80 -6.62
CA ASN A 150 11.52 -19.29 -7.25
C ASN A 150 11.74 -17.93 -7.93
N LYS A 151 11.75 -17.91 -9.27
CA LYS A 151 11.95 -16.69 -10.07
C LYS A 151 10.93 -15.58 -9.78
N THR A 152 9.65 -15.92 -9.61
CA THR A 152 8.59 -14.95 -9.28
C THR A 152 8.90 -14.20 -7.98
N PHE A 153 9.39 -14.93 -6.96
CA PHE A 153 9.79 -14.35 -5.69
C PHE A 153 11.04 -13.47 -5.83
N LEU A 154 12.07 -13.98 -6.51
CA LEU A 154 13.34 -13.28 -6.71
C LEU A 154 13.20 -11.96 -7.47
N GLN A 155 12.27 -11.89 -8.43
CA GLN A 155 12.01 -10.69 -9.24
C GLN A 155 11.12 -9.66 -8.53
N GLY A 156 10.55 -9.99 -7.36
CA GLY A 156 9.62 -9.09 -6.65
C GLY A 156 8.18 -9.13 -7.18
N ASN A 157 7.85 -10.06 -8.08
CA ASN A 157 6.52 -10.14 -8.70
C ASN A 157 5.40 -10.55 -7.73
N VAL A 158 5.75 -10.94 -6.50
CA VAL A 158 4.81 -11.27 -5.40
C VAL A 158 3.81 -10.15 -5.08
N CYS A 159 4.17 -8.90 -5.40
CA CYS A 159 3.29 -7.74 -5.22
C CYS A 159 2.13 -7.74 -6.23
N MET A 160 2.33 -8.34 -7.41
CA MET A 160 1.49 -8.11 -8.58
C MET A 160 0.12 -8.77 -8.50
N GLY A 161 -0.08 -9.80 -7.69
CA GLY A 161 -1.43 -10.36 -7.49
C GLY A 161 -2.39 -9.40 -6.80
N CYS A 162 -1.87 -8.47 -5.99
CA CYS A 162 -2.68 -7.47 -5.28
C CYS A 162 -2.56 -6.07 -5.89
N HIS A 163 -1.38 -5.70 -6.41
CA HIS A 163 -1.06 -4.32 -6.77
C HIS A 163 -1.11 -4.01 -8.28
N SER A 164 -1.13 -5.02 -9.16
CA SER A 164 -1.14 -4.83 -10.63
C SER A 164 -2.23 -3.86 -11.09
N HIS A 165 -3.48 -4.29 -10.97
CA HIS A 165 -4.68 -3.54 -11.36
C HIS A 165 -5.91 -4.04 -10.62
N LYS A 166 -6.89 -3.14 -10.49
CA LYS A 166 -8.24 -3.46 -10.05
C LYS A 166 -9.25 -2.82 -10.99
N ARG A 167 -9.95 -3.63 -11.79
CA ARG A 167 -11.05 -3.17 -12.64
C ARG A 167 -12.40 -3.36 -11.95
N ASN A 168 -13.35 -2.48 -12.27
CA ASN A 168 -14.73 -2.65 -11.85
C ASN A 168 -15.52 -3.50 -12.86
N LYS A 169 -16.84 -3.59 -12.71
CA LYS A 169 -17.69 -4.40 -13.59
C LYS A 169 -17.79 -3.88 -15.03
N PHE A 170 -17.48 -2.60 -15.25
CA PHE A 170 -17.49 -1.95 -16.56
C PHE A 170 -16.10 -1.96 -17.24
N GLY A 171 -15.11 -2.62 -16.64
CA GLY A 171 -13.75 -2.63 -17.18
C GLY A 171 -12.95 -1.35 -16.92
N LEU A 172 -13.46 -0.39 -16.14
CA LEU A 172 -12.70 0.79 -15.74
C LEU A 172 -11.65 0.42 -14.69
N ASN A 173 -10.41 0.87 -14.87
CA ASN A 173 -9.33 0.74 -13.89
C ASN A 173 -9.58 1.63 -12.67
N VAL A 174 -9.89 1.03 -11.52
CA VAL A 174 -10.08 1.72 -10.24
C VAL A 174 -8.73 2.19 -9.69
N CYS A 175 -7.74 1.31 -9.66
CA CYS A 175 -6.35 1.61 -9.30
C CYS A 175 -5.43 0.62 -10.00
N SER A 176 -4.23 1.04 -10.37
CA SER A 176 -3.29 0.23 -11.15
C SER A 176 -1.87 0.74 -10.94
N THR A 177 -0.94 -0.11 -10.48
CA THR A 177 0.50 0.19 -10.62
C THR A 177 1.01 -0.18 -12.01
N ASN A 178 0.25 -1.00 -12.74
CA ASN A 178 0.69 -1.60 -13.98
C ASN A 178 -0.44 -1.56 -15.03
N PRO A 179 -0.73 -0.38 -15.59
CA PRO A 179 -1.80 -0.22 -16.57
C PRO A 179 -1.56 -1.04 -17.84
N HIS A 180 -0.29 -1.31 -18.19
CA HIS A 180 0.13 -2.11 -19.34
C HIS A 180 0.16 -3.62 -19.08
N ARG A 181 -0.11 -4.05 -17.84
CA ARG A 181 -0.17 -5.46 -17.42
C ARG A 181 1.14 -6.24 -17.57
N GLU A 182 2.28 -5.55 -17.55
CA GLU A 182 3.62 -6.14 -17.55
C GLU A 182 3.97 -6.80 -16.22
N ILE A 183 4.24 -8.11 -16.21
CA ILE A 183 4.63 -8.83 -14.97
C ILE A 183 6.15 -8.92 -14.83
N GLU A 184 6.86 -8.94 -15.95
CA GLU A 184 8.32 -9.07 -15.93
C GLU A 184 8.99 -7.78 -15.49
N ASN A 185 10.09 -7.91 -14.74
CA ASN A 185 10.93 -6.79 -14.29
C ASN A 185 10.25 -5.76 -13.35
N ALA A 186 9.11 -6.10 -12.74
CA ALA A 186 8.43 -5.26 -11.76
C ALA A 186 9.24 -5.14 -10.45
N ASN A 187 10.21 -4.23 -10.39
CA ASN A 187 11.06 -4.03 -9.22
C ASN A 187 10.42 -3.09 -8.18
N CYS A 188 9.43 -3.59 -7.42
CA CYS A 188 8.83 -2.86 -6.31
C CYS A 188 9.73 -2.84 -5.06
N VAL A 189 10.55 -3.88 -4.90
CA VAL A 189 11.31 -4.20 -3.68
C VAL A 189 12.39 -3.16 -3.40
N SER A 190 13.06 -2.63 -4.43
CA SER A 190 14.14 -1.65 -4.27
C SER A 190 13.72 -0.39 -3.51
N CYS A 191 12.52 0.12 -3.76
CA CYS A 191 11.99 1.32 -3.12
C CYS A 191 11.07 1.02 -1.93
N HIS A 192 10.25 -0.03 -2.00
CA HIS A 192 9.25 -0.34 -0.97
C HIS A 192 9.72 -1.36 0.07
N MET A 193 10.90 -1.96 -0.11
CA MET A 193 11.53 -2.82 0.89
C MET A 193 13.04 -2.58 0.89
N PRO A 194 13.49 -1.33 1.15
CA PRO A 194 14.91 -0.99 1.08
C PRO A 194 15.71 -1.79 2.11
N LYS A 195 17.02 -1.96 1.88
CA LYS A 195 17.89 -2.58 2.88
C LYS A 195 18.11 -1.62 4.05
N VAL A 196 17.97 -2.11 5.27
CA VAL A 196 18.19 -1.38 6.53
C VAL A 196 19.06 -2.19 7.49
N PRO A 197 19.73 -1.55 8.47
CA PRO A 197 20.51 -2.25 9.47
C PRO A 197 19.72 -3.28 10.27
N GLY A 198 20.39 -4.37 10.65
CA GLY A 198 19.85 -5.43 11.50
C GLY A 198 19.73 -6.79 10.80
N SER A 199 19.51 -7.81 11.64
CA SER A 199 19.46 -9.20 11.23
C SER A 199 18.05 -9.64 10.83
N VAL A 200 17.96 -10.51 9.81
CA VAL A 200 16.69 -11.15 9.40
C VAL A 200 16.14 -12.06 10.48
N SER A 201 17.00 -12.67 11.30
CA SER A 201 16.63 -13.67 12.31
C SER A 201 17.58 -13.63 13.51
N THR A 202 17.13 -14.12 14.66
CA THR A 202 17.97 -14.28 15.86
C THR A 202 19.00 -15.41 15.75
N MET A 203 18.89 -16.29 14.77
CA MET A 203 19.74 -17.47 14.62
C MET A 203 21.03 -17.26 13.81
N LYS A 204 21.14 -16.17 13.04
CA LYS A 204 22.37 -15.81 12.31
C LYS A 204 22.43 -14.30 12.13
N GLU A 205 23.39 -13.70 12.82
CA GLU A 205 23.63 -12.27 12.79
C GLU A 205 24.07 -11.79 11.40
N ARG A 206 23.56 -10.63 10.99
CA ARG A 206 23.89 -9.93 9.75
C ARG A 206 23.76 -8.43 9.96
N GLN A 207 24.55 -7.67 9.20
CA GLN A 207 24.52 -6.22 9.25
C GLN A 207 23.26 -5.60 8.64
N MET A 208 22.72 -6.17 7.56
CA MET A 208 21.62 -5.59 6.80
C MET A 208 20.54 -6.62 6.45
N HIS A 209 19.29 -6.20 6.48
CA HIS A 209 18.13 -6.97 6.02
C HIS A 209 17.18 -6.12 5.18
N THR A 210 16.24 -6.77 4.52
CA THR A 210 15.22 -6.11 3.71
C THR A 210 14.11 -5.62 4.63
N PHE A 211 13.80 -4.32 4.59
CA PHE A 211 12.80 -3.69 5.46
C PHE A 211 11.38 -4.17 5.14
N HIS A 212 10.63 -4.59 6.16
CA HIS A 212 9.25 -5.07 6.03
C HIS A 212 8.21 -4.05 6.52
N GLY A 213 8.56 -2.76 6.63
CA GLY A 213 7.60 -1.70 6.93
C GLY A 213 6.81 -1.19 5.72
N PHE A 214 7.19 -1.59 4.50
CA PHE A 214 6.53 -1.23 3.23
C PHE A 214 6.18 0.26 3.10
N PRO A 215 7.17 1.16 2.92
CA PRO A 215 6.93 2.60 2.82
C PRO A 215 5.86 2.95 1.81
N GLY A 216 4.99 3.89 2.16
CA GLY A 216 3.85 4.26 1.30
C GLY A 216 3.09 5.45 1.87
N ALA A 217 1.86 5.66 1.39
CA ALA A 217 1.11 6.87 1.73
C ALA A 217 0.72 7.01 3.22
N HIS A 218 0.78 5.95 4.02
CA HIS A 218 0.41 6.01 5.44
C HIS A 218 1.63 6.10 6.37
N VAL A 219 2.74 5.47 5.98
CA VAL A 219 3.90 5.25 6.86
C VAL A 219 5.21 5.31 6.09
N HIS A 220 6.28 5.70 6.77
CA HIS A 220 7.65 5.74 6.25
C HIS A 220 7.84 6.58 4.96
N THR A 221 6.98 7.57 4.75
CA THR A 221 6.94 8.40 3.52
C THR A 221 8.25 9.09 3.20
N LYS A 222 9.03 9.45 4.23
CA LYS A 222 10.34 10.08 4.08
C LYS A 222 11.33 9.22 3.28
N MET A 223 11.22 7.89 3.37
CA MET A 223 12.07 6.97 2.58
C MET A 223 11.81 7.09 1.07
N LEU A 224 10.62 7.56 0.68
CA LEU A 224 10.21 7.71 -0.72
C LEU A 224 10.43 9.13 -1.26
N ALA A 225 10.62 10.13 -0.40
CA ALA A 225 10.74 11.53 -0.78
C ALA A 225 11.92 11.79 -1.73
N GLN A 226 12.98 10.99 -1.65
CA GLN A 226 14.14 11.06 -2.52
C GLN A 226 13.85 10.78 -4.02
N TYR A 227 12.72 10.16 -4.35
CA TYR A 227 12.34 9.83 -5.73
C TYR A 227 11.48 10.89 -6.41
N VAL A 228 11.34 12.06 -5.80
CA VAL A 228 10.70 13.23 -6.41
C VAL A 228 11.59 14.43 -6.19
N ASP A 229 11.92 15.16 -7.25
CA ASP A 229 12.67 16.40 -7.15
C ASP A 229 11.76 17.60 -7.34
N ILE A 230 12.14 18.70 -6.70
CA ILE A 230 11.51 20.00 -6.87
C ILE A 230 12.59 20.94 -7.37
N GLU A 231 12.36 21.52 -8.54
CA GLU A 231 13.23 22.49 -9.17
C GLU A 231 12.54 23.86 -9.19
N PHE A 232 13.33 24.92 -9.15
CA PHE A 232 12.85 26.30 -9.15
C PHE A 232 13.65 27.12 -10.15
N LEU A 233 12.93 27.86 -11.01
CA LEU A 233 13.52 28.66 -12.06
C LEU A 233 12.92 30.08 -12.03
N PRO A 234 13.66 31.09 -11.53
CA PRO A 234 13.19 32.48 -11.51
C PRO A 234 13.29 33.14 -12.89
N HIS A 235 12.39 34.09 -13.16
CA HIS A 235 12.37 34.93 -14.35
C HIS A 235 12.07 36.39 -13.97
N LEU A 236 12.29 37.34 -14.89
CA LEU A 236 12.05 38.77 -14.60
C LEU A 236 10.60 39.10 -14.20
N LYS A 237 9.61 38.46 -14.82
CA LYS A 237 8.17 38.72 -14.61
C LYS A 237 7.44 37.58 -13.89
N GLY A 238 8.16 36.60 -13.35
CA GLY A 238 7.55 35.39 -12.83
C GLY A 238 8.56 34.34 -12.39
N PHE A 239 8.08 33.13 -12.15
CA PHE A 239 8.94 31.98 -11.88
C PHE A 239 8.22 30.68 -12.20
N GLU A 240 9.00 29.64 -12.38
CA GLU A 240 8.54 28.28 -12.58
C GLU A 240 8.97 27.38 -11.41
N VAL A 241 8.10 26.43 -11.10
CA VAL A 241 8.38 25.34 -10.18
C VAL A 241 8.12 24.04 -10.92
N ALA A 242 9.14 23.19 -11.05
CA ALA A 242 8.97 21.87 -11.62
C ALA A 242 8.95 20.81 -10.52
N ILE A 243 8.00 19.86 -10.61
CA ILE A 243 8.01 18.64 -9.81
C ILE A 243 8.36 17.49 -10.75
N ASN A 244 9.52 16.89 -10.53
CA ASN A 244 10.05 15.79 -11.31
C ASN A 244 9.83 14.47 -10.56
N SER A 245 8.87 13.67 -10.99
CA SER A 245 8.58 12.37 -10.40
C SER A 245 9.40 11.28 -11.10
N LYS A 246 10.29 10.61 -10.36
CA LYS A 246 11.07 9.46 -10.85
C LYS A 246 10.34 8.12 -10.59
N LEU A 247 9.04 8.19 -10.31
CA LEU A 247 8.23 7.02 -9.97
C LEU A 247 7.80 6.32 -11.25
N PRO A 248 7.91 4.98 -11.36
CA PRO A 248 7.43 4.24 -12.53
C PRO A 248 5.90 4.06 -12.55
N HIS A 249 5.19 4.68 -11.63
CA HIS A 249 3.74 4.68 -11.51
C HIS A 249 3.25 6.06 -11.06
N ASP A 250 1.97 6.35 -11.23
CA ASP A 250 1.37 7.60 -10.75
C ASP A 250 1.65 7.83 -9.25
N PHE A 251 1.80 9.09 -8.84
CA PHE A 251 2.18 9.46 -7.48
C PHE A 251 1.23 8.90 -6.40
N LEU A 252 -0.08 8.93 -6.64
CA LEU A 252 -1.08 8.29 -5.79
C LEU A 252 -2.11 7.56 -6.64
N LEU A 253 -2.30 6.27 -6.36
CA LEU A 253 -3.06 5.36 -7.24
C LEU A 253 -4.54 5.27 -6.88
N HIS A 254 -4.86 5.31 -5.58
CA HIS A 254 -6.23 5.09 -5.13
C HIS A 254 -7.10 6.35 -5.35
N PRO A 255 -8.29 6.24 -5.97
CA PRO A 255 -9.09 7.40 -6.37
C PRO A 255 -9.71 8.17 -5.20
N ALA A 256 -9.57 7.71 -3.95
CA ALA A 256 -9.92 8.52 -2.77
C ALA A 256 -8.87 9.58 -2.44
N ARG A 257 -7.62 9.37 -2.86
CA ARG A 257 -6.45 10.21 -2.53
C ARG A 257 -6.56 11.58 -3.21
N VAL A 258 -5.90 12.58 -2.63
CA VAL A 258 -5.70 13.90 -3.23
C VAL A 258 -4.31 14.40 -2.89
N ALA A 259 -3.54 14.77 -3.91
CA ALA A 259 -2.26 15.44 -3.74
C ALA A 259 -2.41 16.94 -3.99
N PHE A 260 -1.43 17.70 -3.51
CA PHE A 260 -1.34 19.13 -3.73
C PHE A 260 0.12 19.56 -3.87
N ALA A 261 0.36 20.52 -4.75
CA ALA A 261 1.60 21.28 -4.81
C ALA A 261 1.32 22.69 -4.31
N LYS A 262 1.86 23.03 -3.14
CA LYS A 262 1.70 24.36 -2.53
C LYS A 262 2.98 25.16 -2.69
N THR A 263 2.88 26.31 -3.33
CA THR A 263 3.97 27.28 -3.49
C THR A 263 3.64 28.51 -2.65
N VAL A 264 4.60 28.96 -1.85
CA VAL A 264 4.49 30.13 -0.97
C VAL A 264 5.74 31.00 -1.17
N VAL A 265 5.57 32.30 -1.40
CA VAL A 265 6.68 33.26 -1.38
C VAL A 265 6.62 34.03 -0.08
N LYS A 266 7.74 34.05 0.65
CA LYS A 266 7.93 34.90 1.82
C LYS A 266 8.90 36.03 1.52
N ARG A 267 8.53 37.25 1.89
CA ARG A 267 9.35 38.47 1.85
C ARG A 267 9.38 39.06 3.25
N ASP A 268 10.56 39.29 3.80
CA ASP A 268 10.75 39.82 5.16
C ASP A 268 9.93 39.05 6.22
N GLY A 269 9.91 37.72 6.08
CA GLY A 269 9.16 36.81 6.94
C GLY A 269 7.65 36.70 6.67
N LYS A 270 7.05 37.65 5.93
CA LYS A 270 5.62 37.70 5.62
C LYS A 270 5.30 36.94 4.33
N THR A 271 4.14 36.28 4.28
CA THR A 271 3.67 35.62 3.05
C THR A 271 3.13 36.67 2.09
N VAL A 272 3.77 36.84 0.93
CA VAL A 272 3.36 37.81 -0.10
C VAL A 272 2.69 37.16 -1.30
N PHE A 273 2.89 35.85 -1.48
CA PHE A 273 2.22 35.06 -2.51
C PHE A 273 1.99 33.64 -2.00
N GLN A 274 0.85 33.05 -2.37
CA GLN A 274 0.63 31.63 -2.23
C GLN A 274 -0.29 31.09 -3.33
N LYS A 275 0.01 29.90 -3.83
CA LYS A 275 -0.85 29.15 -4.74
C LYS A 275 -0.80 27.68 -4.39
N THR A 276 -1.94 27.00 -4.48
CA THR A 276 -2.04 25.55 -4.30
C THR A 276 -2.65 24.93 -5.54
N GLN A 277 -1.93 23.99 -6.14
CA GLN A 277 -2.39 23.17 -7.26
C GLN A 277 -2.91 21.86 -6.71
N ILE A 278 -4.12 21.46 -7.13
CA ILE A 278 -4.78 20.24 -6.67
C ILE A 278 -4.64 19.14 -7.72
N LEU A 279 -4.11 18.00 -7.28
CA LEU A 279 -3.76 16.86 -8.12
C LEU A 279 -4.66 15.68 -7.70
N VAL A 280 -5.58 15.30 -8.58
CA VAL A 280 -6.63 14.31 -8.26
C VAL A 280 -6.94 13.42 -9.43
N ARG A 281 -7.35 12.20 -9.12
CA ARG A 281 -8.04 11.31 -10.05
C ARG A 281 -9.49 11.13 -9.59
N ILE A 282 -10.44 11.46 -10.45
CA ILE A 282 -11.87 11.43 -10.20
C ILE A 282 -12.49 10.43 -11.17
N LEU A 283 -13.12 9.40 -10.61
CA LEU A 283 -13.91 8.43 -11.36
C LEU A 283 -15.37 8.85 -11.34
N GLY A 284 -16.09 8.55 -12.41
CA GLY A 284 -17.48 8.97 -12.54
C GLY A 284 -18.25 8.24 -13.63
N SER A 285 -19.45 8.73 -13.87
CA SER A 285 -20.33 8.34 -14.97
C SER A 285 -21.11 9.58 -15.40
N ASP A 286 -21.28 9.76 -16.71
CA ASP A 286 -22.04 10.86 -17.30
C ASP A 286 -21.51 12.24 -16.84
N GLY A 287 -20.18 12.38 -16.80
CA GLY A 287 -19.47 13.58 -16.36
C GLY A 287 -19.49 13.84 -14.85
N LYS A 288 -20.17 13.00 -14.05
CA LYS A 288 -20.38 13.23 -12.62
C LYS A 288 -19.59 12.25 -11.75
N PRO A 289 -19.00 12.69 -10.62
CA PRO A 289 -18.27 11.79 -9.72
C PRO A 289 -19.17 10.71 -9.10
N THR A 290 -18.76 9.45 -9.19
CA THR A 290 -19.48 8.29 -8.62
C THR A 290 -18.53 7.35 -7.86
N PRO A 291 -19.05 6.49 -6.96
CA PRO A 291 -18.23 5.47 -6.33
C PRO A 291 -17.60 4.52 -7.36
N PRO A 292 -16.41 3.94 -7.09
CA PRO A 292 -15.68 3.13 -8.07
C PRO A 292 -16.44 1.92 -8.64
N TRP A 293 -17.44 1.39 -7.92
CA TRP A 293 -18.26 0.27 -8.39
C TRP A 293 -19.39 0.68 -9.36
N LEU A 294 -19.66 1.99 -9.50
CA LEU A 294 -20.63 2.56 -10.44
C LEU A 294 -19.97 3.33 -11.59
N ALA A 295 -18.72 3.76 -11.42
CA ALA A 295 -18.00 4.56 -12.39
C ALA A 295 -17.80 3.85 -13.74
N LYS A 296 -18.01 4.56 -14.84
CA LYS A 296 -17.78 4.09 -16.21
C LYS A 296 -16.59 4.78 -16.87
N GLU A 297 -16.17 5.92 -16.35
CA GLU A 297 -15.12 6.75 -16.94
C GLU A 297 -14.21 7.42 -15.89
N VAL A 298 -13.12 8.02 -16.37
CA VAL A 298 -12.29 8.95 -15.61
C VAL A 298 -12.73 10.36 -15.96
N VAL A 299 -13.46 11.02 -15.05
CA VAL A 299 -13.99 12.38 -15.27
C VAL A 299 -12.89 13.43 -15.27
N LYS A 300 -11.87 13.25 -14.43
CA LYS A 300 -10.72 14.16 -14.34
C LYS A 300 -9.51 13.43 -13.80
N ASP A 301 -8.36 13.65 -14.40
CA ASP A 301 -7.09 13.13 -13.90
C ASP A 301 -5.98 14.17 -14.04
N THR A 302 -5.64 14.78 -12.90
CA THR A 302 -4.52 15.71 -12.75
C THR A 302 -3.47 15.15 -11.82
N MET A 303 -3.46 13.84 -11.54
CA MET A 303 -2.39 13.23 -10.73
C MET A 303 -1.05 13.33 -11.47
N LEU A 304 0.06 13.41 -10.73
CA LEU A 304 1.39 13.27 -11.33
C LEU A 304 1.53 11.83 -11.85
N LYS A 305 1.87 11.71 -13.13
CA LYS A 305 2.02 10.46 -13.86
C LYS A 305 3.40 9.85 -13.66
N ALA A 306 3.51 8.58 -14.01
CA ALA A 306 4.78 7.87 -14.03
C ALA A 306 5.83 8.66 -14.84
N ASN A 307 7.03 8.80 -14.28
CA ASN A 307 8.18 9.49 -14.88
C ASN A 307 7.89 10.91 -15.40
N GLU A 308 6.89 11.59 -14.81
CA GLU A 308 6.48 12.91 -15.26
C GLU A 308 7.31 14.03 -14.62
N LYS A 309 7.77 14.98 -15.45
CA LYS A 309 8.17 16.32 -15.01
C LYS A 309 7.05 17.31 -15.29
N ARG A 310 6.40 17.81 -14.23
CA ARG A 310 5.31 18.80 -14.34
C ARG A 310 5.78 20.18 -13.92
N VAL A 311 5.58 21.17 -14.78
CA VAL A 311 5.96 22.57 -14.54
C VAL A 311 4.74 23.42 -14.18
N PHE A 312 4.83 24.17 -13.09
CA PHE A 312 3.85 25.17 -12.68
C PHE A 312 4.44 26.56 -12.87
N LYS A 313 3.78 27.38 -13.69
CA LYS A 313 4.20 28.74 -14.02
C LYS A 313 3.44 29.76 -13.17
N TYR A 314 4.15 30.76 -12.65
CA TYR A 314 3.58 31.83 -11.83
C TYR A 314 4.03 33.19 -12.35
N GLY A 315 3.08 34.03 -12.78
CA GLY A 315 3.32 35.42 -13.18
C GLY A 315 3.45 36.36 -11.99
N PHE A 316 4.28 36.01 -10.99
CA PHE A 316 4.54 36.83 -9.81
C PHE A 316 6.02 37.22 -9.77
N ALA A 317 6.30 38.52 -9.85
CA ALA A 317 7.65 39.04 -9.84
C ALA A 317 8.30 38.88 -8.45
N LEU A 318 9.43 38.18 -8.44
CA LEU A 318 10.22 37.94 -7.23
C LEU A 318 11.21 39.10 -7.00
N LYS A 319 11.52 39.36 -5.74
CA LYS A 319 12.58 40.29 -5.32
C LYS A 319 13.75 39.52 -4.73
N LYS A 320 14.95 40.08 -4.83
CA LYS A 320 16.14 39.57 -4.14
C LYS A 320 15.85 39.40 -2.65
N GLY A 321 16.22 38.25 -2.09
CA GLY A 321 15.94 37.88 -0.69
C GLY A 321 14.60 37.18 -0.46
N ASP A 322 13.69 37.14 -1.44
CA ASP A 322 12.46 36.35 -1.33
C ASP A 322 12.79 34.86 -1.11
N LYS A 323 12.01 34.22 -0.24
CA LYS A 323 12.06 32.77 0.00
C LYS A 323 10.87 32.08 -0.66
N VAL A 324 11.13 31.25 -1.66
CA VAL A 324 10.12 30.43 -2.34
C VAL A 324 10.09 29.05 -1.69
N ILE A 325 9.00 28.76 -0.99
CA ILE A 325 8.76 27.49 -0.31
C ILE A 325 7.80 26.67 -1.17
N VAL A 326 8.24 25.50 -1.60
CA VAL A 326 7.41 24.56 -2.38
C VAL A 326 7.21 23.30 -1.57
N ALA A 327 5.97 22.86 -1.41
CA ALA A 327 5.63 21.63 -0.73
C ALA A 327 4.72 20.75 -1.61
N LEU A 328 5.18 19.55 -1.93
CA LEU A 328 4.35 18.46 -2.44
C LEU A 328 3.79 17.70 -1.23
N GLY A 329 2.48 17.60 -1.14
CA GLY A 329 1.81 16.87 -0.07
C GLY A 329 0.53 16.20 -0.54
N TYR A 330 -0.14 15.49 0.36
CA TYR A 330 -1.38 14.80 0.05
C TYR A 330 -2.25 14.57 1.28
N ARG A 331 -3.47 14.10 1.04
CA ARG A 331 -4.39 13.56 2.05
C ARG A 331 -4.81 12.17 1.60
N LEU A 332 -4.96 11.26 2.56
CA LEU A 332 -5.40 9.89 2.28
C LEU A 332 -6.81 9.88 1.68
N VAL A 333 -7.70 10.73 2.19
CA VAL A 333 -9.07 10.85 1.68
C VAL A 333 -9.37 12.32 1.42
N LYS A 334 -9.94 12.60 0.25
CA LYS A 334 -10.54 13.90 -0.05
C LYS A 334 -11.51 14.30 1.07
N PRO A 335 -11.42 15.50 1.67
CA PRO A 335 -12.29 15.88 2.78
C PRO A 335 -13.80 15.75 2.50
N PRO A 336 -14.34 16.15 1.32
CA PRO A 336 -15.74 15.93 1.01
C PRO A 336 -16.13 14.44 0.95
N LEU A 337 -15.23 13.58 0.47
CA LEU A 337 -15.43 12.14 0.43
C LEU A 337 -15.40 11.53 1.84
N ALA A 338 -14.49 11.97 2.70
CA ALA A 338 -14.41 11.51 4.09
C ALA A 338 -15.73 11.80 4.84
N LYS A 339 -16.27 13.03 4.69
CA LYS A 339 -17.58 13.40 5.22
C LYS A 339 -18.69 12.49 4.68
N LYS A 340 -18.74 12.26 3.36
CA LYS A 340 -19.74 11.39 2.71
C LYS A 340 -19.67 9.93 3.17
N LEU A 341 -18.46 9.44 3.46
CA LEU A 341 -18.23 8.09 3.95
C LEU A 341 -18.43 7.96 5.47
N GLY A 342 -18.57 9.08 6.20
CA GLY A 342 -18.68 9.09 7.66
C GLY A 342 -17.37 8.73 8.38
N ILE A 343 -16.22 9.02 7.76
CA ILE A 343 -14.90 8.76 8.35
C ILE A 343 -14.63 9.83 9.41
N LYS A 344 -14.54 9.42 10.69
CA LYS A 344 -14.24 10.31 11.83
C LYS A 344 -12.74 10.43 12.13
N ALA A 345 -11.95 9.47 11.65
CA ALA A 345 -10.50 9.41 11.73
C ALA A 345 -9.84 10.69 11.18
N PRO A 346 -9.26 11.57 12.04
CA PRO A 346 -8.64 12.81 11.58
C PRO A 346 -7.48 12.58 10.61
N GLU A 347 -6.71 11.52 10.83
CA GLU A 347 -5.58 11.08 10.00
C GLU A 347 -5.97 10.82 8.55
N ALA A 348 -7.21 10.40 8.28
CA ALA A 348 -7.69 10.16 6.93
C ALA A 348 -7.72 11.45 6.09
N THR A 349 -7.93 12.60 6.72
CA THR A 349 -7.98 13.88 6.03
C THR A 349 -6.80 14.78 6.35
N LYS A 350 -6.01 14.53 7.40
CA LYS A 350 -4.85 15.35 7.76
C LYS A 350 -3.87 15.49 6.57
N PRO A 351 -3.38 16.71 6.27
CA PRO A 351 -2.38 16.89 5.22
C PRO A 351 -1.05 16.29 5.66
N ILE A 352 -0.44 15.51 4.75
CA ILE A 352 0.89 14.91 4.89
C ILE A 352 1.80 15.61 3.89
N ILE A 353 2.91 16.18 4.37
CA ILE A 353 3.94 16.74 3.49
C ILE A 353 4.86 15.61 3.05
N PHE A 354 4.94 15.38 1.74
CA PHE A 354 5.78 14.35 1.14
C PHE A 354 7.20 14.87 0.95
N LYS A 355 7.35 16.03 0.28
CA LYS A 355 8.61 16.73 0.10
C LYS A 355 8.39 18.23 0.18
N LYS A 356 9.37 18.94 0.73
CA LYS A 356 9.36 20.39 0.86
C LYS A 356 10.76 20.92 0.58
N GLU A 357 10.85 21.90 -0.32
CA GLU A 357 12.08 22.61 -0.63
C GLU A 357 11.90 24.11 -0.38
N VAL A 358 13.02 24.78 -0.10
CA VAL A 358 13.08 26.23 0.10
C VAL A 358 14.18 26.79 -0.79
N PHE A 359 13.81 27.72 -1.66
CA PHE A 359 14.74 28.41 -2.56
C PHE A 359 14.83 29.88 -2.13
N THR A 360 16.04 30.42 -2.14
CA THR A 360 16.28 31.85 -1.89
C THR A 360 16.58 32.53 -3.21
N VAL A 361 15.85 33.60 -3.51
CA VAL A 361 16.06 34.41 -4.71
C VAL A 361 17.33 35.23 -4.50
N LYS A 362 18.32 35.00 -5.35
CA LYS A 362 19.64 35.64 -5.29
C LYS A 362 19.63 37.07 -5.82
#